data_AF-A0A970UR11-F1
#
_entry.id   AF-A0A970UR11-F1
#
_cell.length_a   1.000
_cell.length_b   1.000
_cell.length_c   1.000
_cell.angle_alpha   90.00
_cell.angle_beta   90.00
_cell.angle_gamma   90.00
#
_symmetry.space_group_name_H-M   'P 1'
#
loop_
_entity.id
_entity.type
_entity.pdbx_description
1 polymer ?
#
loop_
_entity_poly.entity_id
_entity_poly.type
_entity_poly.pdbx_seq_one_letter_code
_entity_poly.pdbx_strand_id
1 'polypeptide(L)'
;MALNKYAAIRYRIIDQCIRSRSKPYPSKEDLRSACEEGLYGSSDGSHISMSTIDKDLWAMKNESAMGYAPIAFSRQENGYFYMDPDYSLNLPLTQEDIGMIRLAMKTLTHFRQSRLFQDLEIAVNKIEG
;
A
#
# COMPACT_ATOMS: atom_id res chain seq x y z
N MET A 1 20.65 4.68 6.13
CA MET A 1 20.55 4.25 4.71
C MET A 1 19.25 4.82 4.16
N ALA A 2 19.23 5.38 2.95
CA ALA A 2 17.99 5.93 2.40
C ALA A 2 17.02 4.80 2.06
N LEU A 3 15.76 4.92 2.48
CA LEU A 3 14.75 3.92 2.18
C LEU A 3 14.37 3.99 0.69
N ASN A 4 14.44 2.86 -0.02
CA ASN A 4 14.00 2.79 -1.41
C ASN A 4 12.46 3.03 -1.48
N LYS A 5 11.99 3.88 -2.40
CA LYS A 5 10.56 4.17 -2.61
C LYS A 5 9.68 2.92 -2.72
N TYR A 6 10.18 1.89 -3.42
CA TYR A 6 9.45 0.63 -3.57
C TYR A 6 9.35 -0.12 -2.24
N ALA A 7 10.41 -0.12 -1.43
CA ALA A 7 10.38 -0.72 -0.10
C ALA A 7 9.39 0.00 0.82
N ALA A 8 9.39 1.34 0.81
CA ALA A 8 8.44 2.14 1.59
C ALA A 8 6.98 1.82 1.25
N ILE A 9 6.66 1.66 -0.04
CA ILE A 9 5.32 1.26 -0.48
C ILE A 9 4.99 -0.17 -0.01
N ARG A 10 5.90 -1.13 -0.19
CA ARG A 10 5.68 -2.50 0.30
C ARG A 10 5.44 -2.55 1.81
N TYR A 11 6.16 -1.75 2.59
CA TYR A 11 5.95 -1.72 4.04
C TYR A 11 4.57 -1.20 4.43
N ARG A 12 4.04 -0.19 3.71
CA ARG A 12 2.66 0.28 3.88
C ARG A 12 1.65 -0.82 3.55
N ILE A 13 1.88 -1.56 2.46
CA ILE A 13 1.01 -2.67 2.06
C ILE A 13 1.07 -3.79 3.12
N ILE A 14 2.26 -4.18 3.57
CA ILE A 14 2.44 -5.19 4.63
C ILE A 14 1.73 -4.78 5.93
N ASP A 15 1.88 -3.52 6.35
CA ASP A 15 1.19 -2.96 7.51
C ASP A 15 -0.35 -3.05 7.37
N GLN A 16 -0.88 -2.68 6.20
CA GLN A 16 -2.32 -2.80 5.93
C GLN A 16 -2.80 -4.26 5.97
N CYS A 17 -2.03 -5.19 5.38
CA CYS A 17 -2.36 -6.60 5.40
C CYS A 17 -2.39 -7.16 6.82
N ILE A 18 -1.37 -6.85 7.64
CA ILE A 18 -1.28 -7.35 9.02
C ILE A 18 -2.39 -6.77 9.91
N ARG A 19 -2.78 -5.50 9.71
CA ARG A 19 -3.87 -4.87 10.47
C ARG A 19 -5.26 -5.20 9.95
N SER A 20 -5.37 -5.94 8.85
CA SER A 20 -6.65 -6.25 8.22
C SER A 20 -7.50 -7.15 9.13
N ARG A 21 -8.70 -6.68 9.47
CA ARG A 21 -9.67 -7.47 10.24
C ARG A 21 -10.27 -8.64 9.43
N SER A 22 -10.26 -8.57 8.10
CA SER A 22 -10.79 -9.65 7.25
C SER A 22 -9.86 -10.86 7.19
N LYS A 23 -8.55 -10.65 7.37
CA LYS A 23 -7.53 -11.70 7.40
C LYS A 23 -6.42 -11.32 8.39
N PRO A 24 -6.60 -11.60 9.70
CA PRO A 24 -5.72 -11.12 10.76
C PRO A 24 -4.33 -11.81 10.80
N TYR A 25 -4.15 -12.89 10.04
CA TYR A 25 -2.88 -13.62 9.95
C TYR A 25 -2.51 -13.85 8.48
N PRO A 26 -2.17 -12.80 7.70
CA PRO A 26 -1.71 -12.99 6.33
C PRO A 26 -0.48 -13.90 6.29
N SER A 27 -0.49 -14.89 5.40
CA SER A 27 0.67 -15.69 5.11
C SER A 27 1.70 -14.86 4.35
N LYS A 28 2.93 -15.35 4.27
CA LYS A 28 3.98 -14.70 3.48
C LYS A 28 3.60 -14.55 2.00
N GLU A 29 2.87 -15.51 1.45
CA GLU A 29 2.40 -15.49 0.06
C GLU A 29 1.34 -14.41 -0.17
N ASP A 30 0.48 -14.19 0.84
CA ASP A 30 -0.50 -13.10 0.80
C ASP A 30 0.19 -11.74 0.77
N LEU A 31 1.20 -11.56 1.63
CA LEU A 31 2.00 -10.33 1.66
C LEU A 31 2.73 -10.09 0.33
N ARG A 32 3.31 -11.15 -0.25
CA ARG A 32 3.97 -11.10 -1.56
C ARG A 32 3.00 -10.68 -2.66
N SER A 33 1.87 -11.39 -2.75
CA SER A 33 0.84 -11.15 -3.75
C SER A 33 0.26 -9.73 -3.65
N ALA A 34 -0.04 -9.25 -2.44
CA ALA A 34 -0.55 -7.90 -2.21
C ALA A 34 0.47 -6.82 -2.59
N CYS A 35 1.76 -7.05 -2.31
CA CYS A 35 2.81 -6.12 -2.73
C CYS A 35 3.00 -6.12 -4.25
N GLU A 36 2.90 -7.28 -4.90
CA GLU A 36 3.01 -7.40 -6.36
C GLU A 36 1.85 -6.64 -7.01
N GLU A 37 0.64 -6.87 -6.52
CA GLU A 37 -0.58 -6.25 -7.05
C GLU A 37 -0.55 -4.74 -6.85
N GLY A 38 -0.18 -4.28 -5.64
CA GLY A 38 -0.14 -2.87 -5.31
C GLY A 38 0.95 -2.07 -6.07
N LEU A 39 2.02 -2.72 -6.54
CA LEU A 39 3.11 -2.04 -7.26
C LEU A 39 3.08 -2.24 -8.78
N TYR A 40 2.60 -3.39 -9.24
CA TYR A 40 2.72 -3.82 -10.63
C TYR A 40 1.39 -4.22 -11.27
N GLY A 41 0.30 -4.30 -10.48
CA GLY A 41 -1.02 -4.68 -10.99
C GLY A 41 -1.13 -6.16 -11.39
N SER A 42 -0.20 -7.01 -10.95
CA SER A 42 -0.22 -8.47 -11.14
C SER A 42 -0.03 -9.17 -9.80
N SER A 43 -0.38 -10.46 -9.72
CA SER A 43 -0.14 -11.30 -8.54
C SER A 43 0.80 -12.48 -8.83
N ASP A 44 1.37 -12.53 -10.03
CA ASP A 44 2.14 -13.66 -10.57
C ASP A 44 3.54 -13.84 -9.95
N GLY A 45 4.06 -12.81 -9.28
CA GLY A 45 5.35 -12.86 -8.59
C GLY A 45 6.55 -12.71 -9.50
N SER A 46 6.36 -12.05 -10.64
CA SER A 46 7.42 -11.74 -11.58
C SER A 46 8.41 -10.69 -11.06
N HIS A 47 7.99 -9.82 -10.14
CA HIS A 47 8.82 -8.70 -9.64
C HIS A 47 9.21 -8.84 -8.16
N ILE A 48 8.37 -9.46 -7.33
CA ILE A 48 8.57 -9.57 -5.89
C ILE A 48 8.68 -11.03 -5.49
N SER A 49 9.91 -11.39 -5.11
CA SER A 49 10.22 -12.71 -4.58
C SER A 49 9.81 -12.87 -3.12
N MET A 50 9.67 -14.12 -2.66
CA MET A 50 9.51 -14.43 -1.24
C MET A 50 10.67 -13.93 -0.37
N SER A 51 11.90 -13.93 -0.90
CA SER A 51 13.06 -13.40 -0.17
C SER A 51 12.96 -11.88 0.04
N THR A 52 12.33 -11.16 -0.90
CA THR A 52 12.08 -9.73 -0.75
C THR A 52 11.20 -9.47 0.48
N ILE A 53 10.11 -10.25 0.62
CA ILE A 53 9.21 -10.13 1.77
C ILE A 53 9.91 -10.49 3.09
N ASP A 54 10.80 -11.50 3.13
CA ASP A 54 11.58 -11.78 4.35
C ASP A 54 12.45 -10.59 4.76
N LYS A 55 13.15 -9.99 3.80
CA LYS A 55 14.03 -8.85 4.04
C LYS A 55 13.23 -7.64 4.49
N ASP A 56 12.07 -7.42 3.89
CA ASP A 56 11.15 -6.34 4.25
C ASP A 56 10.61 -6.52 5.68
N LEU A 57 10.11 -7.71 6.03
CA LEU A 57 9.65 -8.01 7.39
C LEU A 57 10.78 -7.89 8.42
N TRP A 58 11.99 -8.34 8.06
CA TRP A 58 13.17 -8.17 8.90
C TRP A 58 13.52 -6.69 9.09
N ALA A 59 13.50 -5.90 8.03
CA ALA A 59 13.79 -4.47 8.10
C ALA A 59 12.75 -3.73 8.94
N MET A 60 11.45 -3.98 8.71
CA MET A 60 10.37 -3.40 9.52
C MET A 60 10.53 -3.75 11.01
N LYS A 61 10.97 -4.97 11.33
CA LYS A 61 11.16 -5.41 12.72
C LYS A 61 12.44 -4.89 13.38
N ASN A 62 13.52 -4.67 12.62
CA ASN A 62 14.87 -4.48 13.19
C ASN A 62 15.52 -3.13 12.84
N GLU A 63 14.98 -2.33 11.92
CA GLU A 63 15.58 -1.05 11.54
C GLU A 63 14.88 0.13 12.25
N SER A 64 15.67 0.91 13.00
CA SER A 64 15.16 2.03 13.80
C SER A 64 14.56 3.18 12.98
N ALA A 65 14.93 3.30 11.70
CA ALA A 65 14.50 4.38 10.82
C ALA A 65 12.97 4.46 10.62
N MET A 66 12.25 3.39 10.96
CA MET A 66 10.79 3.26 10.75
C MET A 66 10.01 2.96 12.03
N GLY A 67 10.68 2.92 13.18
CA GLY A 67 10.11 2.44 14.44
C GLY A 67 9.97 0.91 14.41
N TYR A 68 10.68 0.22 15.30
CA TYR A 68 10.70 -1.24 15.38
C TYR A 68 9.28 -1.83 15.43
N ALA A 69 8.83 -2.42 14.30
CA ALA A 69 7.49 -2.98 14.21
C ALA A 69 7.40 -4.27 15.04
N PRO A 70 6.36 -4.45 15.88
CA PRO A 70 6.21 -5.61 16.76
C PRO A 70 5.68 -6.85 16.00
N ILE A 71 6.34 -7.22 14.90
CA ILE A 71 5.92 -8.33 14.03
C ILE A 71 6.28 -9.69 14.65
N ALA A 72 5.28 -10.56 14.70
CA ALA A 72 5.42 -11.97 15.07
C ALA A 72 4.76 -12.88 14.03
N PHE A 73 5.13 -14.16 14.06
CA PHE A 73 4.55 -15.20 13.22
C PHE A 73 3.81 -16.22 14.09
N SER A 74 2.54 -16.43 13.82
CA SER A 74 1.73 -17.48 14.46
C SER A 74 1.91 -18.78 13.69
N ARG A 75 2.47 -19.80 14.35
CA ARG A 75 2.58 -21.15 13.76
C ARG A 75 1.23 -21.83 13.61
N GLN A 76 0.28 -21.54 14.51
CA GLN A 76 -1.07 -22.11 14.49
C GLN A 76 -1.86 -21.58 13.29
N GLU A 77 -1.78 -20.28 13.03
CA GLU A 77 -2.50 -19.61 11.95
C GLU A 77 -1.69 -19.54 10.65
N ASN A 78 -0.43 -19.97 10.70
CA ASN A 78 0.53 -19.93 9.58
C ASN A 78 0.66 -18.53 8.93
N GLY A 79 0.68 -17.48 9.76
CA GLY A 79 0.66 -16.09 9.28
C GLY A 79 1.24 -15.07 10.25
N TYR A 80 1.45 -13.86 9.76
CA TYR A 80 2.07 -12.75 10.51
C TYR A 80 1.02 -11.89 11.21
N PHE A 81 1.39 -11.32 12.36
CA PHE A 81 0.55 -10.40 13.12
C PHE A 81 1.40 -9.37 13.87
N TYR A 82 0.78 -8.29 14.33
CA TYR A 82 1.40 -7.37 15.29
C TYR A 82 1.08 -7.82 16.72
N MET A 83 2.12 -7.91 17.56
CA MET A 83 1.96 -8.22 18.99
C MET A 83 1.25 -7.10 19.74
N ASP A 84 1.39 -5.87 19.26
CA ASP A 84 0.60 -4.71 19.71
C ASP A 84 -0.52 -4.46 18.68
N PRO A 85 -1.81 -4.71 19.04
CA PRO A 85 -2.93 -4.52 18.14
C PRO A 85 -3.17 -3.06 17.71
N ASP A 86 -2.68 -2.09 18.49
CA ASP A 86 -2.84 -0.67 18.21
C ASP A 86 -1.67 -0.10 17.40
N TYR A 87 -0.63 -0.90 17.16
CA TYR A 87 0.47 -0.51 16.29
C TYR A 87 -0.03 -0.27 14.87
N SER A 88 0.43 0.84 14.28
CA SER A 88 0.29 1.13 12.86
C SER A 88 1.58 1.78 12.39
N LEU A 89 2.06 1.36 11.23
CA LEU A 89 3.25 1.93 10.62
C LEU A 89 2.98 3.38 10.19
N ASN A 90 3.64 4.34 10.83
CA ASN A 90 3.52 5.76 10.50
C ASN A 90 4.73 6.23 9.68
N LEU A 91 4.73 5.89 8.39
CA LEU A 91 5.77 6.33 7.44
C LEU A 91 5.45 7.77 6.99
N PRO A 92 6.27 8.78 7.34
CA PRO A 92 6.05 10.15 6.88
C PRO A 92 6.06 10.20 5.36
N LEU A 93 5.11 10.93 4.77
CA LEU A 93 5.10 11.19 3.33
C LEU A 93 6.33 12.00 2.95
N THR A 94 6.98 11.66 1.85
CA THR A 94 8.07 12.48 1.33
C THR A 94 7.50 13.75 0.68
N GLN A 95 8.32 14.80 0.56
CA GLN A 95 7.90 16.01 -0.14
C GLN A 95 7.59 15.74 -1.63
N GLU A 96 8.26 14.76 -2.23
CA GLU A 96 7.99 14.30 -3.59
C GLU A 96 6.60 13.67 -3.69
N ASP A 97 6.24 12.77 -2.76
CA ASP A 97 4.90 12.15 -2.71
C ASP A 97 3.80 13.21 -2.58
N ILE A 98 4.00 14.20 -1.70
CA ILE A 98 3.06 15.32 -1.52
C ILE A 98 2.93 16.13 -2.82
N GLY A 99 4.05 16.36 -3.52
CA GLY A 99 4.06 17.02 -4.82
C GLY A 99 3.25 16.27 -5.88
N MET A 100 3.41 14.95 -5.96
CA MET A 100 2.68 14.10 -6.90
C MET A 100 1.17 14.05 -6.61
N ILE A 101 0.78 13.96 -5.34
CA ILE A 101 -0.62 14.02 -4.93
C ILE A 101 -1.23 15.38 -5.32
N ARG A 102 -0.51 16.48 -5.06
CA ARG A 102 -0.96 17.82 -5.48
C ARG A 102 -1.13 17.94 -6.99
N LEU A 103 -0.22 17.35 -7.77
CA LEU A 103 -0.32 17.34 -9.23
C LEU A 103 -1.55 16.54 -9.68
N ALA A 104 -1.75 15.33 -9.16
CA ALA A 104 -2.91 14.49 -9.47
C ALA A 104 -4.23 15.20 -9.11
N MET A 105 -4.32 15.81 -7.94
CA MET A 105 -5.46 16.63 -7.53
C MET A 105 -5.73 17.78 -8.49
N LYS A 106 -4.68 18.50 -8.90
CA LYS A 106 -4.79 19.62 -9.84
C LYS A 106 -5.30 19.13 -11.20
N THR A 107 -4.79 18.01 -11.70
CA THR A 107 -5.24 17.39 -12.95
C THR A 107 -6.72 16.98 -12.88
N LEU A 108 -7.15 16.31 -11.81
CA LEU A 108 -8.56 15.95 -11.60
C LEU A 108 -9.47 17.17 -11.51
N THR A 109 -9.00 18.23 -10.84
CA THR A 109 -9.74 19.50 -10.74
C THR A 109 -9.89 20.15 -12.12
N HIS A 110 -8.82 20.18 -12.92
CA HIS A 110 -8.89 20.67 -14.29
C HIS A 110 -9.79 19.80 -15.17
N PHE A 111 -9.76 18.48 -15.01
CA PHE A 111 -10.64 17.58 -15.75
C PHE A 111 -12.12 17.85 -15.44
N ARG A 112 -12.50 18.06 -14.17
CA ARG A 112 -13.86 18.47 -13.79
C ARG A 112 -14.29 19.80 -14.39
N GLN A 113 -13.35 20.71 -14.61
CA GLN A 113 -13.61 22.02 -15.24
C GLN A 113 -13.55 21.95 -16.77
N SER A 114 -13.18 20.80 -17.34
CA SER A 114 -13.06 20.65 -18.79
C SER A 114 -14.45 20.63 -19.43
N ARG A 115 -14.52 21.13 -20.66
CA ARG A 115 -15.74 21.07 -21.49
C ARG A 115 -16.22 19.64 -21.68
N LEU A 116 -15.29 18.68 -21.81
CA LEU A 116 -15.60 17.26 -21.94
C LEU A 116 -16.46 16.74 -20.77
N PHE A 117 -16.15 17.14 -19.54
CA PHE A 117 -16.91 16.73 -18.36
C PHE A 117 -18.32 17.36 -18.35
N GLN A 118 -18.42 18.64 -18.74
CA GLN A 118 -19.71 19.34 -18.86
C GLN A 118 -20.61 18.72 -19.94
N ASP A 119 -20.03 18.38 -21.10
CA ASP A 119 -20.73 17.72 -22.20
C ASP A 119 -21.25 16.34 -21.78
N LEU A 120 -20.47 15.62 -20.95
CA LEU A 120 -20.85 14.33 -20.40
C LEU A 120 -22.01 14.45 -19.39
N GLU A 121 -22.00 15.44 -18.50
CA GLU A 121 -23.14 15.74 -17.60
C GLU A 121 -24.43 16.05 -18.40
N ILE A 122 -24.31 16.83 -19.48
CA ILE A 122 -25.46 17.14 -20.34
C ILE A 122 -26.00 15.87 -21.02
N ALA A 123 -25.11 14.99 -21.50
CA ALA A 123 -25.51 13.75 -22.15
C ALA A 123 -26.22 12.79 -21.18
N VAL A 124 -25.71 12.62 -19.96
CA VAL A 124 -26.33 11.77 -18.92
C VAL A 124 -27.73 12.29 -18.56
N ASN A 125 -27.88 13.59 -18.32
CA ASN A 125 -29.17 14.20 -17.98
C ASN A 125 -30.24 14.01 -19.09
N LYS A 126 -29.83 13.86 -20.36
CA LYS A 126 -30.75 13.58 -21.47
C LYS A 126 -31.19 12.12 -21.57
N ILE A 127 -30.46 11.20 -20.94
CA ILE A 127 -30.78 9.76 -20.95
C ILE A 127 -31.66 9.40 -19.74
N GLU A 128 -31.45 10.07 -18.60
CA GLU A 128 -32.22 9.87 -17.38
C GLU A 128 -33.52 10.70 -17.32
N GLY A 129 -33.65 11.70 -18.20
CA GLY A 129 -34.81 12.58 -18.33
C GLY A 129 -35.87 12.12 -19.32
#